data_AF-A0AAV0IRX0-F1
#
_entry.id   AF-A0AAV0IRX0-F1
#
_cell.length_a   1.000
_cell.length_b   1.000
_cell.length_c   1.000
_cell.angle_alpha   90.00
_cell.angle_beta   90.00
_cell.angle_gamma   90.00
#
_symmetry.space_group_name_H-M   'P 1'
#
loop_
_entity.id
_entity.type
_entity.pdbx_description
1 polymer ?
#
loop_
_entity_poly.entity_id
_entity_poly.type
_entity_poly.pdbx_seq_one_letter_code
_entity_poly.pdbx_strand_id
1 'polypeptide(L)'
;MNTTAIEANASDKDVCLVDSASTHTILKDRKYFSSLVFQEANVRTISGSTKLIEGSGKADMVLPGGTKLHIKEGLYSSKSHRNLLSFKDIRQNGYHVETMSEGNIEYISITRECSGKKHTLEKLPELSQGLYYTHISMIEMNAIVNQKGTNYDEFIIWHDRLGHPGSYMMRKIIESSCGHSMKSRQMPQPKLSFCAACSQGKLIIRPSPVKVRNESLGFLERIQGDICGPIHPPCGPFRYFMVLIDASTRWSHVSLLSTRNLAFARLLTQLIRLRAHFPDYPIKKIRLDNAGEFTSQTFNDYCMSMGIDVEHPVAHVHTQNGLAESFIKRLQMIARPLLMRTKLPISCWGHAILHAATHNSHQANKLS
;
A
#
# COMPACT_ATOMS: atom_id res chain seq x y z
N MET A 1 -10.16 -31.67 15.08
CA MET A 1 -10.99 -30.44 15.06
C MET A 1 -10.06 -29.30 15.46
N ASN A 2 -9.67 -28.33 14.64
CA ASN A 2 -10.13 -27.82 13.35
C ASN A 2 -8.89 -27.38 12.55
N THR A 3 -8.72 -27.90 11.34
CA THR A 3 -7.84 -27.31 10.32
C THR A 3 -8.65 -26.22 9.64
N THR A 4 -8.40 -24.96 9.98
CA THR A 4 -9.01 -23.80 9.33
C THR A 4 -8.51 -23.74 7.89
N ALA A 5 -9.38 -24.16 6.97
CA ALA A 5 -9.25 -23.88 5.55
C ALA A 5 -9.17 -22.36 5.37
N ILE A 6 -8.12 -21.93 4.67
CA ILE A 6 -7.99 -20.55 4.22
C ILE A 6 -9.06 -20.37 3.15
N GLU A 7 -10.20 -19.78 3.53
CA GLU A 7 -11.23 -19.35 2.60
C GLU A 7 -10.64 -18.24 1.72
N ALA A 8 -10.32 -18.59 0.47
CA ALA A 8 -10.01 -17.63 -0.56
C ALA A 8 -11.29 -16.82 -0.85
N ASN A 9 -11.23 -15.51 -0.59
CA ASN A 9 -12.29 -14.54 -0.90
C ASN A 9 -12.90 -14.79 -2.29
N ALA A 10 -14.23 -14.89 -2.33
CA ALA A 10 -15.00 -15.30 -3.51
C ALA A 10 -15.08 -14.26 -4.66
N SER A 11 -14.27 -13.18 -4.64
CA SER A 11 -14.42 -12.04 -5.55
C SER A 11 -13.34 -11.88 -6.65
N ASP A 12 -12.42 -12.83 -6.82
CA ASP A 12 -11.33 -12.74 -7.83
C ASP A 12 -11.06 -14.08 -8.55
N LYS A 13 -12.11 -14.75 -9.02
CA LYS A 13 -12.04 -16.05 -9.71
C LYS A 13 -12.40 -15.90 -11.19
N ASP A 14 -11.42 -16.07 -12.08
CA ASP A 14 -11.66 -16.01 -13.53
C ASP A 14 -12.03 -17.38 -14.09
N VAL A 15 -12.92 -17.40 -15.07
CA VAL A 15 -13.30 -18.64 -15.78
C VAL A 15 -12.18 -19.05 -16.74
N CYS A 16 -11.83 -20.34 -16.72
CA CYS A 16 -10.84 -20.95 -17.60
C CYS A 16 -11.40 -22.22 -18.22
N LEU A 17 -11.43 -22.28 -19.55
CA LEU A 17 -11.76 -23.50 -20.28
C LEU A 17 -10.60 -24.47 -20.19
N VAL A 18 -10.89 -25.77 -20.13
CA VAL A 18 -9.86 -26.81 -20.06
C VAL A 18 -9.94 -27.65 -21.32
N ASP A 19 -8.83 -27.74 -22.05
CA ASP A 19 -8.83 -28.25 -23.42
C ASP A 19 -7.67 -29.23 -23.66
N SER A 20 -8.00 -30.39 -24.22
CA SER A 20 -7.06 -31.43 -24.61
C SER A 20 -6.43 -31.19 -25.98
N ALA A 21 -7.10 -30.41 -26.85
CA ALA A 21 -6.64 -30.10 -28.20
C ALA A 21 -5.66 -28.91 -28.24
N SER A 22 -5.53 -28.16 -27.14
CA SER A 22 -4.57 -27.06 -27.04
C SER A 22 -3.19 -27.55 -26.58
N THR A 23 -2.14 -27.03 -27.23
CA THR A 23 -0.73 -27.28 -26.87
C THR A 23 -0.18 -26.29 -25.84
N HIS A 24 -0.90 -25.19 -25.58
CA HIS A 24 -0.45 -24.11 -24.69
C HIS A 24 -1.62 -23.59 -23.85
N THR A 25 -1.32 -23.23 -22.61
CA THR A 25 -2.23 -22.44 -21.78
C THR A 25 -2.20 -20.98 -22.23
N ILE A 26 -3.38 -20.42 -22.52
CA ILE A 26 -3.55 -19.03 -22.95
C ILE A 26 -4.30 -18.27 -21.86
N LEU A 27 -3.70 -17.18 -21.38
CA LEU A 27 -4.22 -16.40 -20.27
C LEU A 27 -4.45 -14.95 -20.73
N LYS A 28 -5.62 -14.43 -20.37
CA LYS A 28 -6.06 -13.09 -20.72
C LYS A 28 -5.43 -12.03 -19.84
N ASP A 29 -5.24 -12.34 -18.57
CA ASP A 29 -4.79 -11.39 -17.57
C ASP A 29 -3.33 -11.63 -17.18
N ARG A 30 -2.55 -10.55 -17.24
CA ARG A 30 -1.14 -10.56 -16.86
C ARG A 30 -0.91 -10.99 -15.42
N LYS A 31 -1.92 -10.88 -14.54
CA LYS A 31 -1.83 -11.20 -13.09
C LYS A 31 -1.41 -12.65 -12.80
N TYR A 32 -1.59 -13.55 -13.76
CA TYR A 32 -1.24 -14.96 -13.63
C TYR A 32 0.22 -15.27 -13.94
N PHE A 33 0.93 -14.39 -14.65
CA PHE A 33 2.31 -14.65 -15.02
C PHE A 33 3.22 -14.51 -13.78
N SER A 34 4.44 -15.02 -13.82
CA SER A 34 5.51 -14.67 -12.88
C SER A 34 6.72 -14.14 -13.64
N SER A 35 6.76 -14.39 -14.95
CA SER A 35 7.61 -13.70 -15.91
C SER A 35 6.81 -13.56 -17.19
N LEU A 36 6.80 -12.37 -17.79
CA LEU A 36 6.12 -12.13 -19.04
C LEU A 36 7.03 -11.30 -19.95
N VAL A 37 7.36 -11.86 -21.10
CA VAL A 37 8.09 -11.16 -22.15
C VAL A 37 7.08 -10.79 -23.24
N PHE A 38 6.97 -9.50 -23.53
CA PHE A 38 6.14 -9.02 -24.63
C PHE A 38 6.84 -9.34 -25.94
N GLN A 39 6.29 -10.31 -26.65
CA GLN A 39 6.72 -10.72 -27.97
C GLN A 39 5.48 -11.18 -28.71
N GLU A 40 5.16 -10.48 -29.79
CA GLU A 40 4.04 -10.89 -30.63
C GLU A 40 4.37 -12.23 -31.28
N ALA A 41 3.46 -13.18 -31.15
CA ALA A 41 3.60 -14.50 -31.73
C ALA A 41 2.30 -14.91 -32.42
N ASN A 42 2.46 -15.76 -33.42
CA ASN A 42 1.33 -16.38 -34.10
C ASN A 42 0.97 -17.69 -33.41
N VAL A 43 -0.32 -17.90 -33.16
CA VAL A 43 -0.85 -19.22 -32.79
C VAL A 43 -1.44 -19.86 -34.02
N ARG A 44 -1.22 -21.17 -34.18
CA ARG A 44 -1.87 -21.97 -35.20
C ARG A 44 -3.14 -22.55 -34.60
N THR A 45 -4.29 -22.15 -35.13
CA THR A 45 -5.58 -22.76 -34.83
C THR A 45 -5.99 -23.66 -35.99
N ILE A 46 -7.08 -24.41 -35.83
CA ILE A 46 -7.66 -25.21 -36.92
C ILE A 46 -8.08 -24.34 -38.12
N SER A 47 -8.37 -23.07 -37.91
CA SER A 47 -8.77 -22.11 -38.95
C SER A 47 -7.59 -21.38 -39.60
N GLY A 48 -6.35 -21.66 -39.18
CA GLY A 48 -5.13 -21.05 -39.71
C GLY A 48 -4.32 -20.30 -38.66
N SER A 49 -3.38 -19.47 -39.13
CA SER A 49 -2.51 -18.71 -38.24
C SER A 49 -3.17 -17.40 -37.82
N THR A 50 -3.23 -17.15 -36.52
CA THR A 50 -3.80 -15.91 -35.95
C THR A 50 -2.78 -15.19 -35.08
N LYS A 51 -2.70 -13.87 -35.25
CA LYS A 51 -1.80 -12.99 -34.48
C LYS A 51 -2.48 -12.52 -33.19
N LEU A 52 -2.77 -13.48 -32.32
CA LEU A 52 -3.51 -13.26 -31.08
C LEU A 52 -2.59 -13.01 -29.88
N ILE A 53 -1.37 -13.57 -29.89
CA ILE A 53 -0.47 -13.59 -28.74
C ILE A 53 0.38 -12.33 -28.69
N GLU A 54 0.40 -11.72 -27.51
CA GLU A 54 1.10 -10.46 -27.21
C GLU A 54 2.34 -10.69 -26.35
N GLY A 55 2.48 -11.87 -25.76
CA GLY A 55 3.67 -12.27 -25.02
C GLY A 55 3.63 -13.70 -24.53
N SER A 56 4.72 -14.15 -23.93
CA SER A 56 4.82 -15.48 -23.31
C SER A 56 5.67 -15.44 -22.05
N GLY A 57 5.51 -16.46 -21.21
CA GLY A 57 6.38 -16.66 -20.06
C GLY A 57 5.78 -17.58 -19.00
N LYS A 58 6.46 -17.66 -17.86
CA LYS A 58 6.02 -18.53 -16.76
C LYS A 58 4.75 -17.97 -16.12
N ALA A 59 3.80 -18.83 -15.77
CA ALA A 59 2.57 -18.44 -15.08
C ALA A 59 2.23 -19.41 -13.96
N ASP A 60 1.65 -18.90 -12.88
CA ASP A 60 1.20 -19.72 -11.76
C ASP A 60 -0.21 -19.33 -11.33
N MET A 61 -1.04 -20.34 -11.10
CA MET A 61 -2.45 -20.20 -10.76
C MET A 61 -2.91 -21.29 -9.79
N VAL A 62 -4.03 -21.05 -9.13
CA VAL A 62 -4.66 -22.00 -8.19
C VAL A 62 -6.07 -22.31 -8.65
N LEU A 63 -6.44 -23.58 -8.58
CA LEU A 63 -7.79 -24.08 -8.83
C LEU A 63 -8.61 -24.13 -7.52
N PRO A 64 -9.94 -24.29 -7.59
CA PRO A 64 -10.81 -24.12 -6.40
C PRO A 64 -10.52 -25.09 -5.25
N GLY A 65 -10.08 -26.32 -5.53
CA GLY A 65 -9.65 -27.32 -4.54
C GLY A 65 -8.25 -27.08 -3.96
N GLY A 66 -7.62 -25.94 -4.28
CA GLY A 66 -6.27 -25.60 -3.83
C GLY A 66 -5.15 -26.19 -4.69
N THR A 67 -5.49 -26.83 -5.81
CA THR A 67 -4.51 -27.39 -6.75
C THR A 67 -3.72 -26.26 -7.40
N LYS A 68 -2.39 -26.29 -7.24
CA LYS A 68 -1.49 -25.28 -7.81
C LYS A 68 -0.97 -25.75 -9.16
N LEU A 69 -1.01 -24.87 -10.15
CA LEU A 69 -0.48 -25.12 -11.49
C LEU A 69 0.65 -24.15 -11.77
N HIS A 70 1.80 -24.70 -12.14
CA HIS A 70 2.99 -23.99 -12.61
C HIS A 70 3.14 -24.22 -14.11
N ILE A 71 2.85 -23.19 -14.91
CA ILE A 71 2.95 -23.20 -16.36
C ILE A 71 4.33 -22.68 -16.74
N LYS A 72 5.14 -23.54 -17.37
CA LYS A 72 6.50 -23.15 -17.78
C LYS A 72 6.50 -22.12 -18.90
N GLU A 73 5.54 -22.25 -19.82
CA GLU A 73 5.40 -21.41 -21.01
C GLU A 73 3.92 -21.16 -21.32
N GLY A 74 3.34 -20.18 -20.62
CA GLY A 74 2.00 -19.67 -20.90
C GLY A 74 2.04 -18.58 -21.96
N LEU A 75 0.96 -18.44 -22.72
CA LEU A 75 0.79 -17.41 -23.73
C LEU A 75 -0.16 -16.31 -23.22
N TYR A 76 0.25 -15.07 -23.36
CA TYR A 76 -0.53 -13.90 -22.96
C TYR A 76 -1.28 -13.34 -24.17
N SER A 77 -2.58 -13.12 -24.00
CA SER A 77 -3.42 -12.47 -25.01
C SER A 77 -4.57 -11.71 -24.37
N SER A 78 -4.45 -10.39 -24.27
CA SER A 78 -5.54 -9.51 -23.81
C SER A 78 -6.77 -9.54 -24.72
N LYS A 79 -6.57 -9.91 -25.99
CA LYS A 79 -7.61 -10.05 -27.02
C LYS A 79 -8.43 -11.34 -26.91
N SER A 80 -8.03 -12.28 -26.04
CA SER A 80 -8.78 -13.53 -25.87
C SER A 80 -10.06 -13.29 -25.07
N HIS A 81 -11.16 -13.93 -25.48
CA HIS A 81 -12.44 -13.83 -24.77
C HIS A 81 -12.48 -14.67 -23.48
N ARG A 82 -11.63 -15.70 -23.38
CA ARG A 82 -11.56 -16.65 -22.25
C ARG A 82 -10.11 -17.07 -21.98
N ASN A 83 -9.85 -17.53 -20.75
CA ASN A 83 -8.64 -18.27 -20.45
C ASN A 83 -8.78 -19.71 -20.94
N LEU A 84 -7.67 -20.32 -21.35
CA LEU A 84 -7.60 -21.68 -21.85
C LEU A 84 -6.46 -22.40 -21.13
N LEU A 85 -6.77 -23.51 -20.47
CA LEU A 85 -5.81 -24.37 -19.75
C LEU A 85 -5.62 -25.65 -20.54
N SER A 86 -4.37 -25.89 -20.96
CA SER A 86 -4.03 -27.10 -21.71
C SER A 86 -3.86 -28.32 -20.80
N PHE A 87 -4.37 -29.48 -21.23
CA PHE A 87 -4.10 -30.75 -20.55
C PHE A 87 -2.60 -31.03 -20.42
N LYS A 88 -1.79 -30.62 -21.41
CA LYS A 88 -0.33 -30.74 -21.38
C LYS A 88 0.24 -30.10 -20.12
N ASP A 89 -0.20 -28.90 -19.77
CA ASP A 89 0.34 -28.19 -18.62
C ASP A 89 -0.15 -28.78 -17.28
N ILE A 90 -1.38 -29.30 -17.24
CA ILE A 90 -1.88 -30.07 -16.08
C ILE A 90 -1.02 -31.33 -15.88
N ARG A 91 -0.69 -32.06 -16.96
CA ARG A 91 0.21 -33.23 -16.92
C ARG A 91 1.61 -32.88 -16.45
N GLN A 92 2.18 -31.77 -16.92
CA GLN A 92 3.52 -31.34 -16.53
C GLN A 92 3.65 -31.01 -15.05
N ASN A 93 2.52 -30.76 -14.36
CA ASN A 93 2.48 -30.56 -12.90
C ASN A 93 2.29 -31.87 -12.09
N GLY A 94 2.39 -33.04 -12.74
CA GLY A 94 2.28 -34.34 -12.09
C GLY A 94 0.86 -34.70 -11.65
N TYR A 95 -0.15 -34.08 -12.26
CA TYR A 95 -1.55 -34.45 -12.08
C TYR A 95 -1.99 -35.39 -13.20
N HIS A 96 -3.13 -36.08 -13.04
CA HIS A 96 -3.87 -36.86 -14.06
C HIS A 96 -5.25 -36.20 -14.34
N VAL A 97 -5.84 -36.45 -15.51
CA VAL A 97 -7.05 -35.81 -16.06
C VAL A 97 -7.84 -36.92 -16.69
N GLU A 98 -9.06 -37.12 -16.22
CA GLU A 98 -9.89 -38.25 -16.59
C GLU A 98 -11.35 -37.84 -16.60
N THR A 99 -12.09 -38.33 -17.59
CA THR A 99 -13.54 -38.20 -17.61
C THR A 99 -14.15 -39.17 -16.61
N MET A 100 -15.01 -38.65 -15.73
CA MET A 100 -15.72 -39.39 -14.71
C MET A 100 -17.22 -39.12 -14.86
N SER A 101 -18.04 -40.04 -14.38
CA SER A 101 -19.49 -39.89 -14.34
C SER A 101 -20.01 -40.21 -12.94
N GLU A 102 -20.79 -39.31 -12.36
CA GLU A 102 -21.42 -39.48 -11.05
C GLU A 102 -22.87 -38.99 -11.15
N GLY A 103 -23.84 -39.88 -10.88
CA GLY A 103 -25.26 -39.53 -10.97
C GLY A 103 -25.72 -39.09 -12.37
N ASN A 104 -25.19 -39.70 -13.44
CA ASN A 104 -25.41 -39.32 -14.84
C ASN A 104 -24.91 -37.93 -15.23
N ILE A 105 -24.05 -37.31 -14.42
CA ILE A 105 -23.37 -36.06 -14.76
C ILE A 105 -21.91 -36.39 -15.08
N GLU A 106 -21.50 -36.12 -16.32
CA GLU A 106 -20.10 -36.23 -16.72
C GLU A 106 -19.31 -35.00 -16.27
N TYR A 107 -18.09 -35.24 -15.80
CA TYR A 107 -17.16 -34.19 -15.44
C TYR A 107 -15.73 -34.65 -15.69
N ILE A 108 -14.84 -33.68 -15.86
CA ILE A 108 -13.42 -33.98 -15.90
C ILE A 108 -12.87 -33.91 -14.48
N SER A 109 -12.21 -34.97 -14.03
CA SER A 109 -11.50 -34.99 -12.76
C SER A 109 -10.03 -34.70 -12.96
N ILE A 110 -9.45 -33.87 -12.09
CA ILE A 110 -7.99 -33.77 -11.94
C ILE A 110 -7.59 -34.59 -10.72
N THR A 111 -6.68 -35.54 -10.91
CA THR A 111 -6.26 -36.46 -9.85
C THR A 111 -4.75 -36.42 -9.62
N ARG A 112 -4.28 -36.94 -8.49
CA ARG A 112 -2.87 -37.21 -8.22
C ARG A 112 -2.74 -38.58 -7.58
N GLU A 113 -1.69 -39.30 -7.95
CA GLU A 113 -1.33 -40.53 -7.27
C GLU A 113 -0.36 -40.23 -6.12
N CYS A 114 -0.72 -40.64 -4.91
CA CYS A 114 0.08 -40.51 -3.70
C CYS A 114 0.17 -41.89 -3.05
N SER A 115 1.38 -42.43 -2.88
CA SER A 115 1.62 -43.72 -2.22
C SER A 115 0.79 -44.88 -2.82
N GLY A 116 0.66 -44.94 -4.15
CA GLY A 116 -0.11 -45.96 -4.87
C GLY A 116 -1.63 -45.84 -4.73
N LYS A 117 -2.13 -44.76 -4.12
CA LYS A 117 -3.55 -44.42 -4.07
C LYS A 117 -3.83 -43.18 -4.88
N LYS A 118 -4.93 -43.23 -5.63
CA LYS A 118 -5.40 -42.12 -6.45
C LYS A 118 -6.30 -41.21 -5.64
N HIS A 119 -6.02 -39.92 -5.69
CA HIS A 119 -6.78 -38.88 -5.02
C HIS A 119 -7.34 -37.91 -6.05
N THR A 120 -8.66 -37.69 -6.03
CA THR A 120 -9.29 -36.62 -6.82
C THR A 120 -9.09 -35.28 -6.14
N LEU A 121 -8.52 -34.33 -6.86
CA LEU A 121 -8.20 -32.99 -6.36
C LEU A 121 -9.21 -31.94 -6.83
N GLU A 122 -9.66 -32.04 -8.08
CA GLU A 122 -10.63 -31.12 -8.67
C GLU A 122 -11.68 -31.88 -9.46
N LYS A 123 -12.91 -31.36 -9.48
CA LYS A 123 -13.98 -31.78 -10.38
C LYS A 123 -14.34 -30.59 -11.27
N LEU A 124 -14.21 -30.77 -12.59
CA LEU A 124 -14.43 -29.74 -13.60
C LEU A 124 -15.78 -30.01 -14.29
N PRO A 125 -16.82 -29.21 -14.01
CA PRO A 125 -18.14 -29.42 -14.59
C PRO A 125 -18.17 -29.08 -16.08
N GLU A 126 -19.17 -29.64 -16.77
CA GLU A 126 -19.53 -29.31 -18.14
C GLU A 126 -20.33 -27.98 -18.20
N LEU A 127 -20.05 -27.15 -19.20
CA LEU A 127 -20.91 -26.05 -19.65
C LEU A 127 -21.97 -26.58 -20.60
N SER A 128 -23.02 -25.79 -20.86
CA SER A 128 -24.17 -26.14 -21.72
C SER A 128 -23.87 -26.50 -23.19
N GLN A 129 -22.60 -26.63 -23.58
CA GLN A 129 -22.12 -26.88 -24.94
C GLN A 129 -21.04 -27.99 -25.00
N GLY A 130 -20.90 -28.85 -23.98
CA GLY A 130 -19.87 -29.90 -23.98
C GLY A 130 -18.46 -29.41 -23.63
N LEU A 131 -18.32 -28.17 -23.13
CA LEU A 131 -17.02 -27.60 -22.76
C LEU A 131 -16.80 -27.72 -21.26
N TYR A 132 -15.62 -28.17 -20.85
CA TYR A 132 -15.27 -28.24 -19.43
C TYR A 132 -14.53 -26.99 -18.98
N TYR A 133 -14.82 -26.54 -17.76
CA TYR A 133 -14.20 -25.33 -17.23
C TYR A 133 -13.84 -25.46 -15.76
N THR A 134 -12.99 -24.52 -15.33
CA THR A 134 -12.64 -24.31 -13.94
C THR A 134 -12.59 -22.82 -13.63
N HIS A 135 -12.41 -22.51 -12.36
CA HIS A 135 -12.09 -21.16 -11.91
C HIS A 135 -10.62 -21.11 -11.53
N ILE A 136 -9.90 -20.12 -12.05
CA ILE A 136 -8.50 -19.87 -11.72
C ILE A 136 -8.40 -18.62 -10.85
N SER A 137 -7.47 -18.64 -9.91
CA SER A 137 -7.07 -17.47 -9.13
C SER A 137 -5.55 -17.35 -9.12
N MET A 138 -5.05 -16.12 -8.96
CA MET A 138 -3.61 -15.89 -8.88
C MET A 138 -3.06 -16.42 -7.55
N ILE A 139 -1.82 -16.92 -7.56
CA ILE A 139 -1.07 -17.12 -6.31
C ILE A 139 -0.70 -15.73 -5.79
N GLU A 140 -1.07 -15.37 -4.55
CA GLU A 140 -0.81 -14.03 -3.97
C GLU A 140 0.66 -13.56 -4.07
N MET A 141 1.62 -14.50 -4.13
CA MET A 141 3.03 -14.18 -4.38
C MET A 141 3.28 -13.59 -5.77
N ASN A 142 2.54 -13.98 -6.82
CA ASN A 142 2.73 -13.49 -8.19
C ASN A 142 2.16 -12.10 -8.45
N ALA A 143 1.26 -11.61 -7.60
CA ALA A 143 0.88 -10.19 -7.57
C ALA A 143 2.10 -9.27 -7.33
N ILE A 144 3.16 -9.83 -6.73
CA ILE A 144 4.44 -9.16 -6.42
C ILE A 144 5.44 -9.35 -7.58
N VAL A 145 5.35 -10.43 -8.37
CA VAL A 145 6.39 -10.80 -9.37
C VAL A 145 6.08 -10.30 -10.80
N ASN A 146 4.81 -10.07 -11.18
CA ASN A 146 4.40 -9.53 -12.50
C ASN A 146 4.75 -8.06 -12.78
N GLN A 147 5.71 -7.54 -12.04
CA GLN A 147 6.18 -6.17 -12.09
C GLN A 147 7.58 -6.07 -12.69
N LYS A 148 8.13 -7.22 -13.12
CA LYS A 148 9.43 -7.31 -13.78
C LYS A 148 9.30 -7.04 -15.26
N GLY A 149 9.21 -5.76 -15.59
CA GLY A 149 9.27 -5.24 -16.94
C GLY A 149 9.30 -3.71 -16.92
N THR A 150 10.44 -3.14 -16.50
CA THR A 150 10.79 -1.71 -16.38
C THR A 150 10.19 -0.94 -15.19
N ASN A 151 11.05 -0.35 -14.34
CA ASN A 151 10.84 0.63 -13.26
C ASN A 151 9.67 0.49 -12.26
N TYR A 152 8.82 -0.52 -12.38
CA TYR A 152 7.68 -0.72 -11.49
C TYR A 152 8.12 -1.28 -10.12
N ASP A 153 9.07 -2.22 -10.09
CA ASP A 153 9.68 -2.72 -8.85
C ASP A 153 10.29 -1.56 -8.04
N GLU A 154 11.02 -0.67 -8.71
CA GLU A 154 11.60 0.50 -8.07
C GLU A 154 10.54 1.48 -7.59
N PHE A 155 9.50 1.72 -8.40
CA PHE A 155 8.35 2.52 -7.98
C PHE A 155 7.69 1.95 -6.72
N ILE A 156 7.48 0.63 -6.64
CA ILE A 156 6.89 0.01 -5.45
C ILE A 156 7.80 0.05 -4.26
N ILE A 157 9.10 -0.16 -4.45
CA ILE A 157 10.08 -0.02 -3.37
C ILE A 157 10.02 1.39 -2.79
N TRP A 158 10.02 2.42 -3.64
CA TRP A 158 9.92 3.81 -3.17
C TRP A 158 8.52 4.15 -2.65
N HIS A 159 7.47 3.58 -3.22
CA HIS A 159 6.10 3.70 -2.70
C HIS A 159 6.00 3.15 -1.29
N ASP A 160 6.50 1.95 -1.04
CA ASP A 160 6.48 1.32 0.28
C ASP A 160 7.42 2.10 1.25
N ARG A 161 8.64 2.43 0.83
CA ARG A 161 9.64 3.14 1.67
C ARG A 161 9.23 4.55 2.04
N LEU A 162 8.58 5.30 1.16
CA LEU A 162 8.16 6.69 1.41
C LEU A 162 6.82 6.76 2.15
N GLY A 163 6.25 5.63 2.58
CA GLY A 163 5.00 5.62 3.31
C GLY A 163 3.78 5.80 2.40
N HIS A 164 3.80 5.13 1.27
CA HIS A 164 2.71 5.04 0.31
C HIS A 164 2.24 6.39 -0.26
N PRO A 165 3.12 7.30 -0.74
CA PRO A 165 2.66 8.57 -1.30
C PRO A 165 1.77 8.37 -2.53
N GLY A 166 0.80 9.25 -2.72
CA GLY A 166 -0.01 9.27 -3.94
C GLY A 166 0.85 9.61 -5.17
N SER A 167 0.38 9.24 -6.37
CA SER A 167 1.17 9.34 -7.61
C SER A 167 1.68 10.76 -7.89
N TYR A 168 0.92 11.80 -7.53
CA TYR A 168 1.36 13.19 -7.63
C TYR A 168 2.52 13.53 -6.69
N MET A 169 2.42 13.16 -5.42
CA MET A 169 3.48 13.40 -4.44
C MET A 169 4.74 12.62 -4.81
N MET A 170 4.59 11.40 -5.31
CA MET A 170 5.70 10.60 -5.78
C MET A 170 6.45 11.28 -6.94
N ARG A 171 5.73 11.82 -7.94
CA ARG A 171 6.35 12.61 -9.02
C ARG A 171 7.14 13.78 -8.47
N LYS A 172 6.53 14.54 -7.55
CA LYS A 172 7.18 15.70 -6.94
C LYS A 172 8.47 15.31 -6.20
N ILE A 173 8.45 14.23 -5.42
CA ILE A 173 9.64 13.72 -4.70
C ILE A 173 10.74 13.36 -5.71
N ILE A 174 10.40 12.59 -6.74
CA ILE A 174 11.34 12.16 -7.78
C ILE A 174 11.94 13.37 -8.53
N GLU A 175 11.13 14.35 -8.91
CA GLU A 175 11.58 15.55 -9.63
C GLU A 175 12.41 16.49 -8.76
N SER A 176 12.17 16.49 -7.44
CA SER A 176 12.87 17.35 -6.48
C SER A 176 14.12 16.72 -5.85
N SER A 177 14.40 15.45 -6.13
CA SER A 177 15.55 14.74 -5.58
C SER A 177 16.70 14.69 -6.58
N CYS A 178 17.92 14.98 -6.10
CA CYS A 178 19.14 14.79 -6.87
C CYS A 178 19.58 13.31 -6.79
N GLY A 179 19.95 12.71 -7.93
CA GLY A 179 20.48 11.34 -7.98
C GLY A 179 19.45 10.21 -7.81
N HIS A 180 18.16 10.51 -7.87
CA HIS A 180 17.12 9.48 -7.82
C HIS A 180 17.16 8.61 -9.09
N SER A 181 17.20 7.29 -8.93
CA SER A 181 17.34 6.32 -10.04
C SER A 181 16.17 6.34 -11.04
N MET A 182 14.94 6.59 -10.54
CA MET A 182 13.76 6.81 -11.39
C MET A 182 13.64 8.25 -11.89
N LYS A 183 13.17 8.41 -13.13
CA LYS A 183 12.71 9.68 -13.70
C LYS A 183 11.18 9.74 -13.78
N SER A 184 10.59 10.93 -13.69
CA SER A 184 9.13 11.15 -13.71
C SER A 184 8.40 10.49 -14.91
N ARG A 185 9.04 10.46 -16.09
CA ARG A 185 8.54 9.82 -17.32
C ARG A 185 8.41 8.29 -17.23
N GLN A 186 9.09 7.67 -16.25
CA GLN A 186 9.11 6.21 -16.04
C GLN A 186 8.09 5.76 -14.97
N MET A 187 7.26 6.69 -14.46
CA MET A 187 6.24 6.35 -13.47
C MET A 187 5.07 5.58 -14.10
N PRO A 188 4.55 4.55 -13.40
CA PRO A 188 3.35 3.84 -13.85
C PRO A 188 2.15 4.79 -13.95
N GLN A 189 1.29 4.58 -14.94
CA GLN A 189 0.04 5.34 -15.06
C GLN A 189 -0.82 5.15 -13.79
N PRO A 190 -1.59 6.17 -13.35
CA PRO A 190 -2.37 6.11 -12.10
C PRO A 190 -3.34 4.94 -12.01
N LYS A 191 -3.81 4.43 -13.16
CA LYS A 191 -4.71 3.27 -13.26
C LYS A 191 -4.01 1.92 -13.07
N LEU A 192 -2.67 1.87 -13.12
CA LEU A 192 -1.88 0.64 -12.97
C LEU A 192 -1.35 0.41 -11.55
N SER A 193 -1.30 1.42 -10.68
CA SER A 193 -0.73 1.29 -9.33
C SER A 193 -1.82 1.04 -8.28
N PHE A 194 -2.39 -0.16 -8.26
CA PHE A 194 -3.31 -0.57 -7.20
C PHE A 194 -2.50 -1.01 -5.96
N CYS A 195 -2.65 -0.29 -4.85
CA CYS A 195 -2.07 -0.67 -3.55
C CYS A 195 -3.20 -0.97 -2.57
N ALA A 196 -3.35 -2.24 -2.19
CA ALA A 196 -4.39 -2.68 -1.24
C ALA A 196 -4.24 -2.01 0.14
N ALA A 197 -3.01 -1.79 0.61
CA ALA A 197 -2.76 -1.08 1.87
C ALA A 197 -3.18 0.40 1.79
N CYS A 198 -3.03 1.05 0.63
CA CYS A 198 -3.55 2.41 0.43
C CYS A 198 -5.07 2.45 0.47
N SER A 199 -5.75 1.55 -0.24
CA SER A 199 -7.22 1.57 -0.32
C SER A 199 -7.86 1.28 1.03
N GLN A 200 -7.28 0.37 1.82
CA GLN A 200 -7.75 0.05 3.16
C GLN A 200 -7.36 1.12 4.20
N GLY A 201 -6.15 1.69 4.09
CA GLY A 201 -5.61 2.61 5.10
C GLY A 201 -5.94 4.09 4.89
N LYS A 202 -6.34 4.51 3.67
CA LYS A 202 -6.60 5.92 3.31
C LYS A 202 -8.06 6.23 3.00
N LEU A 203 -9.00 5.50 3.61
CA LEU A 203 -10.43 5.85 3.51
C LEU A 203 -10.61 7.36 3.77
N ILE A 204 -11.11 8.05 2.76
CA ILE A 204 -11.10 9.51 2.67
C ILE A 204 -12.02 10.08 3.75
N ILE A 205 -11.44 10.64 4.81
CA ILE A 205 -12.15 11.59 5.67
C ILE A 205 -12.23 12.89 4.87
N ARG A 206 -13.46 13.37 4.62
CA ARG A 206 -13.74 14.58 3.85
C ARG A 206 -12.79 15.73 4.24
N PRO A 207 -12.19 16.45 3.27
CA PRO A 207 -11.41 17.65 3.59
C PRO A 207 -12.32 18.67 4.28
N SER A 208 -11.84 19.29 5.36
CA SER A 208 -12.56 20.41 5.97
C SER A 208 -12.61 21.58 5.00
N PRO A 209 -13.78 22.20 4.80
CA PRO A 209 -13.87 23.45 4.08
C PRO A 209 -13.31 24.58 4.95
N VAL A 210 -12.92 25.67 4.29
CA VAL A 210 -12.43 26.96 4.83
C VAL A 210 -10.91 27.10 4.86
N LYS A 211 -10.41 27.93 3.91
CA LYS A 211 -9.07 28.50 3.91
C LYS A 211 -9.00 29.58 5.00
N VAL A 212 -8.17 29.37 6.02
CA VAL A 212 -7.73 30.44 6.92
C VAL A 212 -6.90 31.44 6.11
N ARG A 213 -7.05 32.74 6.40
CA ARG A 213 -6.33 33.84 5.71
C ARG A 213 -4.83 33.52 5.61
N ASN A 214 -4.26 33.72 4.43
CA ASN A 214 -2.81 33.63 4.23
C ASN A 214 -2.14 34.77 5.01
N GLU A 215 -1.69 34.49 6.23
CA GLU A 215 -0.71 35.32 6.91
C GLU A 215 0.67 34.99 6.32
N SER A 216 1.39 36.01 5.85
CA SER A 216 2.78 35.89 5.41
C SER A 216 3.67 35.88 6.66
N LEU A 217 3.96 34.69 7.19
CA LEU A 217 4.81 34.49 8.36
C LEU A 217 6.25 34.18 7.95
N GLY A 218 7.22 34.67 8.73
CA GLY A 218 8.62 34.26 8.63
C GLY A 218 8.87 32.87 9.21
N PHE A 219 10.04 32.29 8.89
CA PHE A 219 10.47 31.02 9.46
C PHE A 219 10.51 31.08 10.99
N LEU A 220 9.94 30.06 11.65
CA LEU A 220 9.79 29.92 13.10
C LEU A 220 8.94 30.99 13.80
N GLU A 221 8.38 31.96 13.08
CA GLU A 221 7.60 33.05 13.69
C GLU A 221 6.39 32.54 14.47
N ARG A 222 5.73 31.47 13.97
CA ARG A 222 4.65 30.79 14.69
C ARG A 222 4.81 29.28 14.61
N ILE A 223 4.88 28.62 15.77
CA ILE A 223 4.83 27.17 15.89
C ILE A 223 3.42 26.74 16.34
N GLN A 224 2.83 25.79 15.64
CA GLN A 224 1.59 25.13 16.05
C GLN A 224 1.89 23.72 16.55
N GLY A 225 1.19 23.26 17.58
CA GLY A 225 1.39 21.92 18.12
C GLY A 225 0.11 21.26 18.60
N ASP A 226 0.13 19.93 18.64
CA ASP A 226 -0.98 19.10 19.06
C ASP A 226 -0.48 17.73 19.54
N ILE A 227 -1.26 17.06 20.40
CA ILE A 227 -0.98 15.74 20.96
C ILE A 227 -2.04 14.75 20.49
N CYS A 228 -1.60 13.65 19.90
CA CYS A 228 -2.47 12.55 19.53
C CYS A 228 -2.33 11.37 20.50
N GLY A 229 -3.46 10.91 21.04
CA GLY A 229 -3.58 9.69 21.85
C GLY A 229 -4.64 9.81 22.95
N PRO A 230 -4.80 8.77 23.80
CA PRO A 230 -3.99 7.56 23.85
C PRO A 230 -4.26 6.61 22.68
N ILE A 231 -3.22 5.94 22.19
CA ILE A 231 -3.29 4.95 21.11
C ILE A 231 -3.12 3.54 21.70
N HIS A 232 -3.95 2.60 21.26
CA HIS A 232 -3.93 1.20 21.70
C HIS A 232 -3.79 0.24 20.49
N PRO A 233 -2.97 -0.83 20.58
CA PRO A 233 -2.04 -1.15 21.67
C PRO A 233 -0.88 -0.13 21.80
N PRO A 234 -0.25 0.01 22.98
CA PRO A 234 0.89 0.91 23.15
C PRO A 234 2.09 0.46 22.31
N CYS A 235 2.95 1.42 21.96
CA CYS A 235 4.23 1.16 21.29
C CYS A 235 5.35 1.15 22.33
N GLY A 236 5.65 -0.01 22.90
CA GLY A 236 6.52 -0.10 24.08
C GLY A 236 5.93 0.74 25.23
N PRO A 237 6.68 1.72 25.80
CA PRO A 237 6.16 2.60 26.85
C PRO A 237 5.28 3.75 26.30
N PHE A 238 5.21 3.94 24.98
CA PHE A 238 4.58 5.10 24.37
C PHE A 238 3.09 4.89 24.10
N ARG A 239 2.27 5.88 24.48
CA ARG A 239 0.81 5.89 24.29
C ARG A 239 0.32 7.11 23.51
N TYR A 240 1.17 8.11 23.34
CA TYR A 240 0.84 9.37 22.65
C TYR A 240 1.99 9.78 21.75
N PHE A 241 1.72 10.69 20.82
CA PHE A 241 2.76 11.43 20.13
C PHE A 241 2.38 12.91 20.01
N MET A 242 3.36 13.79 20.09
CA MET A 242 3.22 15.23 19.92
C MET A 242 3.79 15.64 18.57
N VAL A 243 3.10 16.54 17.88
CA VAL A 243 3.59 17.20 16.68
C VAL A 243 3.82 18.67 16.93
N LEU A 244 4.88 19.23 16.35
CA LEU A 244 5.15 20.66 16.25
C LEU A 244 5.33 20.98 14.78
N ILE A 245 4.69 22.05 14.29
CA ILE A 245 4.77 22.49 12.89
C ILE A 245 4.95 24.00 12.82
N ASP A 246 5.95 24.44 12.08
CA ASP A 246 6.14 25.84 11.73
C ASP A 246 5.07 26.28 10.71
N ALA A 247 4.36 27.36 11.04
CA ALA A 247 3.22 27.83 10.27
C ALA A 247 3.63 28.41 8.90
N SER A 248 4.88 28.84 8.73
CA SER A 248 5.39 29.39 7.47
C SER A 248 5.95 28.31 6.54
N THR A 249 6.99 27.59 6.95
CA THR A 249 7.74 26.65 6.09
C THR A 249 7.21 25.23 6.11
N ARG A 250 6.29 24.90 7.05
CA ARG A 250 5.84 23.53 7.32
C ARG A 250 6.95 22.61 7.85
N TRP A 251 8.10 23.15 8.28
CA TRP A 251 9.04 22.40 9.08
C TRP A 251 8.30 21.77 10.26
N SER A 252 8.56 20.50 10.55
CA SER A 252 7.82 19.78 11.58
C SER A 252 8.71 18.83 12.37
N HIS A 253 8.32 18.65 13.63
CA HIS A 253 8.97 17.76 14.58
C HIS A 253 7.93 16.86 15.25
N VAL A 254 8.27 15.59 15.46
CA VAL A 254 7.40 14.60 16.10
C VAL A 254 8.14 13.94 17.25
N SER A 255 7.47 13.81 18.40
CA SER A 255 8.00 13.16 19.60
C SER A 255 7.01 12.13 20.14
N LEU A 256 7.46 10.91 20.42
CA LEU A 256 6.67 9.90 21.13
C LEU A 256 6.65 10.18 22.64
N LEU A 257 5.50 9.95 23.28
CA LEU A 257 5.28 10.23 24.70
C LEU A 257 4.63 9.02 25.41
N SER A 258 5.13 8.70 26.60
CA SER A 258 4.54 7.68 27.47
C SER A 258 3.28 8.19 28.19
N THR A 259 3.31 9.45 28.61
CA THR A 259 2.20 10.16 29.26
C THR A 259 2.02 11.54 28.62
N ARG A 260 0.81 12.11 28.72
CA ARG A 260 0.54 13.47 28.22
C ARG A 260 1.37 14.53 28.94
N ASN A 261 1.62 14.34 30.25
CA ASN A 261 2.39 15.27 31.08
C ASN A 261 3.84 15.47 30.58
N LEU A 262 4.41 14.51 29.84
CA LEU A 262 5.75 14.65 29.27
C LEU A 262 5.81 15.62 28.08
N ALA A 263 4.65 16.01 27.50
CA ALA A 263 4.59 16.87 26.33
C ALA A 263 5.22 18.25 26.59
N PHE A 264 4.96 18.84 27.76
CA PHE A 264 5.53 20.13 28.14
C PHE A 264 7.07 20.11 28.17
N ALA A 265 7.67 19.11 28.84
CA ALA A 265 9.12 18.97 28.88
C ALA A 265 9.73 18.76 27.48
N ARG A 266 9.04 17.99 26.61
CA ARG A 266 9.48 17.79 25.22
C ARG A 266 9.36 19.07 24.40
N LEU A 267 8.30 19.84 24.58
CA LEU A 267 8.13 21.14 23.92
C LEU A 267 9.27 22.08 24.30
N LEU A 268 9.53 22.28 25.60
CA LEU A 268 10.63 23.14 26.08
C LEU A 268 11.97 22.73 25.46
N THR A 269 12.30 21.44 25.50
CA THR A 269 13.52 20.91 24.91
C THR A 269 13.65 21.27 23.43
N GLN A 270 12.55 21.18 22.67
CA GLN A 270 12.57 21.54 21.25
C GLN A 270 12.68 23.05 21.02
N LEU A 271 12.01 23.88 21.81
CA LEU A 271 12.12 25.34 21.71
C LEU A 271 13.55 25.82 21.99
N ILE A 272 14.19 25.28 23.03
CA ILE A 272 15.59 25.57 23.36
C ILE A 272 16.50 25.17 22.19
N ARG A 273 16.32 23.96 21.64
CA ARG A 273 17.09 23.49 20.50
C ARG A 273 16.92 24.37 19.26
N LEU A 274 15.69 24.75 18.93
CA LEU A 274 15.41 25.60 17.78
C LEU A 274 16.07 26.97 17.90
N ARG A 275 15.97 27.60 19.08
CA ARG A 275 16.64 28.88 19.33
C ARG A 275 18.16 28.79 19.23
N ALA A 276 18.74 27.70 19.72
CA ALA A 276 20.19 27.48 19.62
C ALA A 276 20.66 27.25 18.18
N HIS A 277 19.87 26.56 17.35
CA HIS A 277 20.23 26.27 15.95
C HIS A 277 19.92 27.42 14.99
N PHE A 278 18.91 28.24 15.32
CA PHE A 278 18.43 29.33 14.46
C PHE A 278 18.30 30.65 15.25
N PRO A 279 19.43 31.22 15.73
CA PRO A 279 19.41 32.40 16.58
C PRO A 279 18.78 33.63 15.90
N ASP A 280 18.92 33.75 14.59
CA ASP A 280 18.38 34.87 13.79
C ASP A 280 16.87 34.77 13.52
N TYR A 281 16.24 33.64 13.87
CA TYR A 281 14.83 33.36 13.61
C TYR A 281 14.07 33.20 14.94
N PRO A 282 13.66 34.31 15.58
CA PRO A 282 13.01 34.26 16.88
C PRO A 282 11.61 33.63 16.78
N ILE A 283 11.34 32.69 17.67
CA ILE A 283 10.00 32.14 17.87
C ILE A 283 9.17 33.22 18.55
N LYS A 284 8.20 33.80 17.84
CA LYS A 284 7.34 34.86 18.39
C LYS A 284 6.07 34.31 19.00
N LYS A 285 5.47 33.29 18.39
CA LYS A 285 4.16 32.78 18.81
C LYS A 285 4.14 31.26 18.87
N ILE A 286 3.46 30.72 19.87
CA ILE A 286 3.15 29.29 19.96
C ILE A 286 1.65 29.11 20.10
N ARG A 287 1.08 28.24 19.27
CA ARG A 287 -0.33 27.83 19.35
C ARG A 287 -0.40 26.35 19.67
N LEU A 288 -1.02 26.00 20.79
CA LEU A 288 -1.24 24.62 21.21
C LEU A 288 -2.72 24.43 21.46
N ASP A 289 -3.26 23.25 21.19
CA ASP A 289 -4.64 22.96 21.59
C ASP A 289 -4.76 23.05 23.13
N ASN A 290 -5.96 23.39 23.63
CA ASN A 290 -6.27 23.70 25.04
C ASN A 290 -6.22 22.47 25.97
N ALA A 291 -5.23 21.63 25.78
CA ALA A 291 -4.86 20.55 26.65
C ALA A 291 -4.32 21.16 27.96
N GLY A 292 -4.79 20.70 29.12
CA GLY A 292 -4.44 21.27 30.43
C GLY A 292 -2.93 21.31 30.73
N GLU A 293 -2.14 20.51 30.01
CA GLU A 293 -0.68 20.51 30.06
C GLU A 293 -0.03 21.80 29.52
N PHE A 294 -0.72 22.51 28.62
CA PHE A 294 -0.26 23.73 27.96
C PHE A 294 -0.97 25.00 28.41
N THR A 295 -1.81 24.90 29.46
CA THR A 295 -2.48 26.05 30.08
C THR A 295 -1.95 26.32 31.49
N SER A 296 -0.82 25.70 31.87
CA SER A 296 -0.23 25.88 33.21
C SER A 296 0.43 27.26 33.34
N GLN A 297 0.38 27.84 34.55
CA GLN A 297 1.03 29.12 34.83
C GLN A 297 2.54 29.06 34.51
N THR A 298 3.19 27.95 34.85
CA THR A 298 4.61 27.72 34.56
C THR A 298 4.95 27.79 33.07
N PHE A 299 4.06 27.30 32.19
CA PHE A 299 4.26 27.43 30.75
C PHE A 299 4.11 28.86 30.28
N ASN A 300 3.08 29.56 30.75
CA ASN A 300 2.86 30.97 30.42
C ASN A 300 4.04 31.84 30.88
N ASP A 301 4.52 31.64 32.11
CA ASP A 301 5.67 32.36 32.67
C ASP A 301 6.95 32.09 31.85
N TYR A 302 7.19 30.83 31.47
CA TYR A 302 8.31 30.48 30.61
C TYR A 302 8.22 31.18 29.25
N CYS A 303 7.08 31.09 28.57
CA CYS A 303 6.86 31.72 27.27
C CYS A 303 7.04 33.24 27.36
N MET A 304 6.47 33.88 28.39
CA MET A 304 6.63 35.31 28.65
C MET A 304 8.09 35.70 28.87
N SER A 305 8.83 34.95 29.70
CA SER A 305 10.26 35.20 29.95
C SER A 305 11.11 35.09 28.68
N MET A 306 10.64 34.31 27.73
CA MET A 306 11.28 34.05 26.44
C MET A 306 10.73 34.94 25.32
N GLY A 307 9.85 35.90 25.62
CA GLY A 307 9.21 36.77 24.63
C GLY A 307 8.36 36.02 23.59
N ILE A 308 7.77 34.89 23.97
CA ILE A 308 6.87 34.10 23.14
C ILE A 308 5.42 34.37 23.56
N ASP A 309 4.58 34.79 22.62
CA ASP A 309 3.14 34.88 22.82
C ASP A 309 2.49 33.50 22.72
N VAL A 310 1.74 33.10 23.74
CA VAL A 310 0.93 31.87 23.71
C VAL A 310 -0.45 32.18 23.13
N GLU A 311 -0.73 31.66 21.94
CA GLU A 311 -2.04 31.72 21.30
C GLU A 311 -2.88 30.52 21.74
N HIS A 312 -3.91 30.77 22.54
CA HIS A 312 -4.89 29.75 22.92
C HIS A 312 -6.01 29.74 21.87
N PRO A 313 -6.24 28.62 21.15
CA PRO A 313 -7.36 28.53 20.23
C PRO A 313 -8.68 28.66 20.99
N VAL A 314 -9.65 29.37 20.42
CA VAL A 314 -10.97 29.52 21.03
C VAL A 314 -11.66 28.15 21.04
N ALA A 315 -12.19 27.74 22.19
CA ALA A 315 -12.98 26.52 22.30
C ALA A 315 -14.10 26.53 21.24
N HIS A 316 -14.26 25.41 20.52
CA HIS A 316 -15.22 25.21 19.41
C HIS A 316 -14.87 25.82 18.05
N VAL A 317 -13.71 26.45 17.86
CA VAL A 317 -13.23 26.84 16.52
C VAL A 317 -12.16 25.85 16.03
N HIS A 318 -12.60 24.67 15.57
CA HIS A 318 -11.74 23.58 15.05
C HIS A 318 -10.78 23.99 13.91
N THR A 319 -10.91 25.21 13.36
CA THR A 319 -10.06 25.68 12.25
C THR A 319 -8.77 26.36 12.71
N GLN A 320 -8.65 26.77 13.99
CA GLN A 320 -7.50 27.57 14.45
C GLN A 320 -6.21 26.77 14.66
N ASN A 321 -6.29 25.50 15.07
CA ASN A 321 -5.13 24.59 15.16
C ASN A 321 -5.04 23.62 13.97
N GLY A 322 -5.71 23.97 12.86
CA GLY A 322 -5.92 23.07 11.73
C GLY A 322 -4.64 22.55 11.06
N LEU A 323 -3.49 23.22 11.20
CA LEU A 323 -2.23 22.73 10.62
C LEU A 323 -1.68 21.54 11.39
N ALA A 324 -1.64 21.61 12.73
CA ALA A 324 -1.19 20.53 13.57
C ALA A 324 -2.12 19.31 13.45
N GLU A 325 -3.44 19.53 13.50
CA GLU A 325 -4.44 18.48 13.30
C GLU A 325 -4.32 17.82 11.91
N SER A 326 -4.19 18.63 10.85
CA SER A 326 -4.04 18.11 9.48
C SER A 326 -2.75 17.32 9.33
N PHE A 327 -1.69 17.71 10.05
CA PHE A 327 -0.44 16.99 10.05
C PHE A 327 -0.54 15.65 10.79
N ILE A 328 -1.19 15.60 11.96
CA ILE A 328 -1.52 14.34 12.65
C ILE A 328 -2.30 13.39 11.74
N LYS A 329 -3.37 13.89 11.11
CA LYS A 329 -4.18 13.10 10.16
C LYS A 329 -3.32 12.56 9.02
N ARG A 330 -2.41 13.38 8.47
CA ARG A 330 -1.46 12.96 7.42
C ARG A 330 -0.51 11.85 7.90
N LEU A 331 0.10 12.00 9.08
CA LEU A 331 1.00 10.99 9.63
C LEU A 331 0.27 9.65 9.82
N GLN A 332 -0.96 9.67 10.32
CA GLN A 332 -1.77 8.46 10.48
C GLN A 332 -2.13 7.81 9.14
N MET A 333 -2.47 8.60 8.12
CA MET A 333 -2.75 8.09 6.76
C MET A 333 -1.53 7.45 6.08
N ILE A 334 -0.31 7.79 6.52
CA ILE A 334 0.93 7.19 6.05
C ILE A 334 1.27 5.94 6.89
N ALA A 335 1.20 6.06 8.21
CA ALA A 335 1.59 5.01 9.14
C ALA A 335 0.70 3.77 9.05
N ARG A 336 -0.62 3.93 8.84
CA ARG A 336 -1.58 2.81 8.74
C ARG A 336 -1.25 1.88 7.55
N PRO A 337 -1.20 2.36 6.29
CA PRO A 337 -0.77 1.53 5.16
C PRO A 337 0.59 0.90 5.37
N LEU A 338 1.56 1.64 5.94
CA LEU A 338 2.91 1.15 6.16
C LEU A 338 2.92 -0.10 7.06
N LEU A 339 2.23 -0.05 8.21
CA LEU A 339 2.10 -1.20 9.11
C LEU A 339 1.40 -2.39 8.45
N MET A 340 0.30 -2.12 7.72
CA MET A 340 -0.47 -3.15 7.03
C MET A 340 0.38 -3.85 5.96
N ARG A 341 1.15 -3.09 5.18
CA ARG A 341 2.01 -3.59 4.12
C ARG A 341 3.15 -4.44 4.65
N THR A 342 3.79 -4.00 5.73
CA THR A 342 4.91 -4.73 6.36
C THR A 342 4.46 -5.90 7.23
N LYS A 343 3.14 -6.05 7.45
CA LYS A 343 2.56 -7.03 8.40
C LYS A 343 3.13 -6.92 9.81
N LEU A 344 3.57 -5.71 10.20
CA LEU A 344 4.06 -5.47 11.55
C LEU A 344 2.87 -5.38 12.52
N PRO A 345 3.05 -5.77 13.79
CA PRO A 345 2.03 -5.57 14.81
C PRO A 345 1.61 -4.09 14.91
N ILE A 346 0.34 -3.84 15.24
CA ILE A 346 -0.18 -2.47 15.43
C ILE A 346 0.61 -1.73 16.53
N SER A 347 1.17 -2.45 17.51
CA SER A 347 2.06 -1.90 18.53
C SER A 347 3.32 -1.24 17.97
N CYS A 348 3.69 -1.46 16.71
CA CYS A 348 4.78 -0.74 16.04
C CYS A 348 4.39 0.66 15.56
N TRP A 349 3.18 1.17 15.86
CA TRP A 349 2.69 2.47 15.37
C TRP A 349 3.62 3.64 15.64
N GLY A 350 4.33 3.66 16.78
CA GLY A 350 5.25 4.75 17.12
C GLY A 350 6.40 4.87 16.12
N HIS A 351 6.98 3.73 15.73
CA HIS A 351 8.03 3.67 14.71
C HIS A 351 7.50 4.09 13.34
N ALA A 352 6.29 3.65 12.98
CA ALA A 352 5.66 4.03 11.72
C ALA A 352 5.37 5.53 11.63
N ILE A 353 4.95 6.17 12.73
CA ILE A 353 4.73 7.61 12.82
C ILE A 353 6.06 8.38 12.68
N LEU A 354 7.11 7.95 13.38
CA LEU A 354 8.43 8.58 13.26
C LEU A 354 8.97 8.47 11.82
N HIS A 355 8.82 7.30 11.20
CA HIS A 355 9.18 7.09 9.80
C HIS A 355 8.40 8.04 8.87
N ALA A 356 7.08 8.14 9.06
CA ALA A 356 6.24 9.05 8.30
C ALA A 356 6.64 10.53 8.45
N ALA A 357 7.15 10.92 9.62
CA ALA A 357 7.60 12.28 9.90
C ALA A 357 8.86 12.65 9.10
N THR A 358 9.85 11.74 9.01
CA THR A 358 11.12 12.00 8.30
C THR A 358 10.93 12.45 6.84
N HIS A 359 9.97 11.84 6.13
CA HIS A 359 9.69 12.16 4.73
C HIS A 359 8.93 13.49 4.52
N ASN A 360 8.33 14.05 5.58
CA ASN A 360 7.63 15.33 5.51
C ASN A 360 8.54 16.52 5.87
N SER A 361 9.70 16.28 6.50
CA SER A 361 10.64 17.33 6.95
C SER A 361 11.51 17.92 5.84
N HIS A 362 11.49 17.36 4.62
CA HIS A 362 12.40 17.72 3.52
C HIS A 362 12.14 19.06 2.81
N GLN A 363 11.22 19.91 3.27
CA GLN A 363 11.03 21.24 2.67
C GLN A 363 11.88 22.37 3.28
N ALA A 364 12.62 22.11 4.36
CA ALA A 364 13.46 23.13 5.01
C ALA A 364 14.87 23.29 4.40
N ASN A 365 15.38 22.29 3.66
CA ASN A 365 16.73 22.34 3.08
C ASN A 365 16.85 23.13 1.77
N LYS A 366 15.92 24.07 1.49
CA LYS A 366 16.00 24.97 0.33
C LYS A 366 16.46 26.39 0.69
N LEU A 367 16.89 26.61 1.92
CA LEU A 367 17.31 27.92 2.44
C LEU A 367 18.79 27.97 2.87
N SER A 368 19.60 27.00 2.43
CA SER A 368 21.06 27.03 2.56
C SER A 368 21.71 27.24 1.20
#